data_AF-A0A2K8M561-F1
#
_entry.id   AF-A0A2K8M561-F1
#
_cell.length_a   1.000
_cell.length_b   1.000
_cell.length_c   1.000
_cell.angle_alpha   90.00
_cell.angle_beta   90.00
_cell.angle_gamma   90.00
#
_symmetry.space_group_name_H-M   'P 1'
#
loop_
_entity.id
_entity.type
_entity.pdbx_description
1 polymer ?
#
loop_
_entity_poly.entity_id
_entity_poly.type
_entity_poly.pdbx_seq_one_letter_code
_entity_poly.pdbx_strand_id
1 'polypeptide(L)'
;MAMNIKDPETERLAAEVAELTGTTKTGAVRDSLRIMRDRLVAQRRAEHNADEFVRFLREEVWPQVSPENRGKAISKAEREEILGYGPGGV
;
A
#
# COMPACT_ATOMS: atom_id res chain seq x y z
N MET A 1 21.26 -11.69 -22.34
CA MET A 1 20.86 -13.05 -22.76
C MET A 1 19.34 -13.09 -22.89
N ALA A 2 18.80 -13.70 -23.94
CA ALA A 2 17.36 -13.88 -24.09
C ALA A 2 16.88 -15.04 -23.20
N MET A 3 15.67 -14.92 -22.66
CA MET A 3 15.03 -15.96 -21.86
C MET A 3 14.55 -17.08 -22.78
N ASN A 4 14.89 -18.34 -22.46
CA ASN A 4 14.35 -19.52 -23.13
C ASN A 4 13.42 -20.27 -22.16
N ILE A 5 12.17 -20.45 -22.54
CA ILE A 5 11.16 -21.15 -21.75
C ILE A 5 10.85 -22.47 -22.46
N LYS A 6 11.14 -23.60 -21.81
CA LYS A 6 10.88 -24.96 -22.33
C LYS A 6 9.67 -25.62 -21.67
N ASP A 7 8.84 -24.83 -21.01
CA ASP A 7 7.63 -25.29 -20.34
C ASP A 7 6.43 -25.19 -21.31
N PRO A 8 5.81 -26.32 -21.70
CA PRO A 8 4.72 -26.33 -22.68
C PRO A 8 3.49 -25.54 -22.23
N GLU A 9 3.21 -25.52 -20.92
CA GLU A 9 2.05 -24.79 -20.38
C GLU A 9 2.25 -23.28 -20.51
N THR A 10 3.44 -22.78 -20.16
CA THR A 10 3.80 -21.37 -20.34
C THR A 10 3.70 -20.96 -21.80
N GLU A 11 4.13 -21.81 -22.73
CA GLU A 11 4.01 -21.50 -24.16
C GLU A 11 2.55 -21.44 -24.62
N ARG A 12 1.71 -22.37 -24.17
CA ARG A 12 0.26 -22.37 -24.44
C ARG A 12 -0.39 -21.10 -23.90
N LEU A 13 -0.14 -20.75 -22.64
CA LEU A 13 -0.68 -19.54 -22.01
C LEU A 13 -0.22 -18.27 -22.72
N ALA A 14 1.06 -18.18 -23.10
CA ALA A 14 1.58 -17.05 -23.85
C ALA A 14 0.92 -16.92 -25.23
N ALA A 15 0.58 -18.04 -25.88
CA ALA A 15 -0.16 -18.06 -27.14
C ALA A 15 -1.61 -17.57 -26.96
N GLU A 16 -2.33 -18.10 -25.99
CA GLU A 16 -3.72 -17.73 -25.70
C GLU A 16 -3.86 -16.25 -25.37
N VAL A 17 -2.98 -15.72 -24.50
CA VAL A 17 -2.99 -14.30 -24.16
C VAL A 17 -2.62 -13.45 -25.38
N ALA A 18 -1.67 -13.89 -26.20
CA ALA A 18 -1.29 -13.19 -27.43
C ALA A 18 -2.46 -13.10 -28.42
N GLU A 19 -3.21 -14.19 -28.61
CA GLU A 19 -4.40 -14.23 -29.46
C GLU A 19 -5.50 -13.29 -28.94
N LEU A 20 -5.79 -13.34 -27.62
CA LEU A 20 -6.82 -12.50 -27.00
C LEU A 20 -6.49 -11.00 -27.05
N THR A 21 -5.20 -10.65 -27.08
CA THR A 21 -4.73 -9.25 -27.01
C THR A 21 -4.22 -8.70 -28.34
N GLY A 22 -4.13 -9.54 -29.38
CA GLY A 22 -3.49 -9.17 -30.65
C GLY A 22 -2.00 -8.88 -30.53
N THR A 23 -1.32 -9.43 -29.51
CA THR A 23 0.12 -9.23 -29.28
C THR A 23 0.93 -10.44 -29.75
N THR A 24 2.25 -10.42 -29.57
CA THR A 24 3.09 -11.63 -29.77
C THR A 24 3.20 -12.41 -28.45
N LYS A 25 3.53 -13.71 -28.50
CA LYS A 25 3.78 -14.52 -27.28
C LYS A 25 4.76 -13.81 -26.32
N THR A 26 5.83 -13.24 -26.86
CA THR A 26 6.81 -12.46 -26.07
C THR A 26 6.22 -11.15 -25.54
N GLY A 27 5.34 -10.49 -26.30
CA GLY A 27 4.58 -9.32 -25.85
C GLY A 27 3.68 -9.67 -24.66
N ALA A 28 2.88 -10.71 -24.78
CA ALA A 28 2.03 -11.23 -23.70
C ALA A 28 2.82 -11.51 -22.42
N VAL A 29 3.97 -12.18 -22.51
CA VAL A 29 4.85 -12.44 -21.35
C VAL A 29 5.39 -11.13 -20.77
N ARG A 30 5.87 -10.20 -21.60
CA ARG A 30 6.41 -8.91 -21.15
C ARG A 30 5.37 -8.10 -20.40
N ASP A 31 4.16 -8.01 -20.93
CA ASP A 31 3.11 -7.19 -20.33
C ASP A 31 2.57 -7.84 -19.05
N SER A 32 2.49 -9.18 -19.00
CA SER A 32 2.16 -9.91 -17.78
C SER A 32 3.19 -9.67 -16.66
N LEU A 33 4.49 -9.69 -16.99
CA LEU A 33 5.56 -9.38 -16.05
C LEU A 33 5.50 -7.92 -15.57
N ARG A 34 5.17 -6.97 -16.45
CA ARG A 34 4.99 -5.56 -16.07
C ARG A 34 3.86 -5.38 -15.07
N ILE A 35 2.70 -5.97 -15.34
CA ILE A 35 1.54 -5.93 -14.43
C ILE A 35 1.91 -6.50 -13.06
N MET A 36 2.57 -7.67 -13.02
CA MET A 36 2.99 -8.29 -11.77
C MET A 36 4.03 -7.44 -11.03
N ARG A 37 5.01 -6.87 -11.74
CA ARG A 37 6.01 -5.97 -11.17
C ARG A 37 5.35 -4.74 -10.55
N ASP A 38 4.46 -4.09 -11.28
CA ASP A 38 3.78 -2.87 -10.81
C ASP A 38 2.95 -3.15 -9.56
N ARG A 39 2.25 -4.29 -9.52
CA ARG A 39 1.53 -4.76 -8.33
C ARG A 39 2.47 -4.95 -7.13
N LEU A 40 3.60 -5.64 -7.33
CA LEU A 40 4.57 -5.88 -6.25
C LEU A 40 5.21 -4.59 -5.74
N VAL A 41 5.50 -3.64 -6.62
CA VAL A 41 6.02 -2.32 -6.24
C VAL A 41 4.99 -1.53 -5.44
N ALA A 42 3.71 -1.55 -5.85
CA ALA A 42 2.65 -0.90 -5.11
C ALA A 42 2.47 -1.50 -3.70
N GLN A 43 2.49 -2.83 -3.58
CA GLN A 43 2.41 -3.53 -2.29
C GLN A 43 3.58 -3.16 -1.37
N ARG A 44 4.82 -3.24 -1.86
CA ARG A 44 6.00 -2.86 -1.07
C ARG A 44 5.96 -1.40 -0.61
N ARG A 45 5.48 -0.48 -1.46
CA ARG A 45 5.32 0.93 -1.08
C ARG A 45 4.27 1.11 0.02
N ALA A 46 3.15 0.40 -0.06
CA ALA A 46 2.11 0.46 0.97
C ALA A 46 2.63 -0.07 2.32
N GLU A 47 3.34 -1.20 2.32
CA GLU A 47 3.98 -1.79 3.50
C GLU A 47 5.02 -0.82 4.09
N HIS A 48 5.93 -0.30 3.26
CA HIS A 48 6.96 0.64 3.71
C HIS A 48 6.34 1.93 4.27
N ASN A 49 5.26 2.44 3.67
CA ASN A 49 4.56 3.61 4.20
C ASN A 49 3.92 3.33 5.57
N ALA A 50 3.40 2.13 5.80
CA ALA A 50 2.83 1.75 7.08
C ALA A 50 3.91 1.66 8.17
N ASP A 51 5.05 1.02 7.87
CA ASP A 51 6.16 0.90 8.81
C ASP A 51 6.76 2.26 9.15
N GLU A 52 6.97 3.11 8.14
CA GLU A 52 7.45 4.49 8.33
C GLU A 52 6.47 5.34 9.13
N PHE A 53 5.16 5.19 8.89
CA PHE A 53 4.14 5.88 9.65
C PHE A 53 4.09 5.42 11.12
N VAL A 54 4.19 4.11 11.37
CA VAL A 54 4.28 3.57 12.73
C VAL A 54 5.54 4.05 13.44
N ARG A 55 6.67 4.10 12.73
CA ARG A 55 7.93 4.64 13.25
C ARG A 55 7.79 6.11 13.64
N PHE A 56 7.24 6.94 12.75
CA PHE A 56 6.94 8.35 13.04
C PHE A 56 6.02 8.51 14.26
N LEU A 57 4.91 7.76 14.34
CA LEU A 57 4.02 7.82 15.50
C LEU A 57 4.73 7.43 16.80
N ARG A 58 5.60 6.42 16.76
CA ARG A 58 6.33 5.91 17.93
C ARG A 58 7.45 6.86 18.39
N GLU A 59 8.23 7.39 17.45
CA GLU A 59 9.47 8.12 17.73
C GLU A 59 9.23 9.63 17.88
N GLU A 60 8.30 10.20 17.12
CA GLU A 60 8.08 11.65 17.08
C GLU A 60 6.81 12.06 17.85
N VAL A 61 5.70 11.32 17.68
CA VAL A 61 4.39 11.72 18.24
C VAL A 61 4.20 11.23 19.68
N TRP A 62 4.39 9.93 19.94
CA TRP A 62 4.11 9.32 21.24
C TRP A 62 4.92 9.91 22.42
N PRO A 63 6.20 10.32 22.24
CA PRO A 63 6.95 10.97 23.31
C PRO A 63 6.39 12.32 23.75
N GLN A 64 5.67 13.03 22.87
CA GLN A 64 5.03 14.31 23.18
C GLN A 64 3.73 14.15 23.98
N VAL A 65 3.15 12.95 24.00
CA VAL A 65 1.97 12.64 24.81
C VAL A 65 2.38 12.47 26.27
N SER A 66 1.80 13.29 27.15
CA SER A 66 2.07 13.23 28.60
C SER A 66 1.76 11.84 29.16
N PRO A 67 2.54 11.33 30.14
CA PRO A 67 2.31 10.02 30.75
C PRO A 67 0.88 9.83 31.24
N GLU A 68 0.27 10.91 31.73
CA GLU A 68 -1.08 10.96 32.28
C GLU A 68 -2.17 10.71 31.23
N ASN A 69 -1.91 11.06 29.98
CA ASN A 69 -2.87 10.98 28.88
C ASN A 69 -2.65 9.75 27.99
N ARG A 70 -1.54 9.01 28.16
CA ARG A 70 -1.27 7.79 27.40
C ARG A 70 -2.33 6.72 27.67
N GLY A 71 -2.91 6.18 26.60
CA GLY A 71 -3.93 5.12 26.68
C GLY A 71 -5.32 5.59 27.11
N LYS A 72 -5.52 6.90 27.32
CA LYS A 72 -6.84 7.47 27.63
C LYS A 72 -7.49 7.99 26.35
N ALA A 73 -8.70 7.53 26.08
CA ALA A 73 -9.52 8.10 25.02
C ALA A 73 -10.12 9.44 25.48
N ILE A 74 -10.04 10.46 24.64
CA ILE A 74 -10.67 11.76 24.88
C ILE A 74 -12.19 11.60 24.67
N SER A 75 -13.00 11.99 25.64
CA SER A 75 -14.45 11.99 25.50
C SER A 75 -14.92 13.02 24.46
N LYS A 76 -16.17 12.89 24.00
CA LYS A 76 -16.75 13.87 23.08
C LYS A 76 -16.74 15.29 23.69
N ALA A 77 -17.13 15.41 24.95
CA ALA A 77 -17.20 16.70 25.65
C ALA A 77 -15.80 17.35 25.79
N GLU A 78 -14.79 16.60 26.22
CA GLU A 78 -13.41 17.10 26.31
C GLU A 78 -12.87 17.50 24.93
N ARG A 79 -13.19 16.73 23.88
CA ARG A 79 -12.79 17.08 22.50
C ARG A 79 -13.44 18.39 22.05
N GLU A 80 -14.73 18.55 22.30
CA GLU A 80 -15.47 19.77 21.95
C GLU A 80 -14.93 20.98 22.71
N GLU A 81 -14.58 20.82 23.98
CA GLU A 81 -13.92 21.87 24.77
C GLU A 81 -12.55 22.24 24.21
N ILE A 82 -11.67 21.26 23.94
CA ILE A 82 -10.34 21.48 23.34
C ILE A 82 -10.45 22.18 21.97
N LEU A 83 -11.46 21.85 21.17
CA LEU A 83 -11.68 22.42 19.84
C LEU A 83 -12.44 23.76 19.88
N GLY A 84 -12.94 24.20 21.04
CA GLY A 84 -13.70 25.44 21.18
C GLY A 84 -15.17 25.35 20.74
N TYR A 85 -15.74 24.14 20.65
CA TYR A 85 -17.17 23.87 20.39
C TYR A 85 -18.00 23.68 21.67
N GLY A 86 -17.44 23.94 22.84
CA GLY A 86 -18.13 23.83 24.13
C GLY A 86 -19.21 24.91 24.35
N PRO A 87 -19.77 25.01 25.57
CA PRO A 87 -20.84 25.97 25.92
C PRO A 87 -20.50 27.45 25.69
N GLY A 88 -19.22 27.78 25.51
CA GLY A 88 -18.72 29.11 25.14
C GLY A 88 -18.16 29.22 23.72
N GLY A 89 -18.38 28.22 22.86
CA GLY A 89 -17.97 28.22 21.45
C GLY A 89 -18.88 29.06 20.55
N VAL A 90 -18.37 29.49 19.38
CA VAL A 90 -19.10 30.25 18.34
C VAL A 90 -20.26 29.43 17.77
#